data_AF-A0A3P7G363-F1
#
_entry.id   AF-A0A3P7G363-F1
#
_cell.length_a   1.000
_cell.length_b   1.000
_cell.length_c   1.000
_cell.angle_alpha   90.00
_cell.angle_beta   90.00
_cell.angle_gamma   90.00
#
_symmetry.space_group_name_H-M   'P 1'
#
loop_
_entity.id
_entity.type
_entity.pdbx_description
1 polymer ?
#
loop_
_entity_poly.entity_id
_entity_poly.type
_entity_poly.pdbx_seq_one_letter_code
_entity_poly.pdbx_strand_id
1 'polypeptide(L)'
;MKIDESAVEEPPLFDKELITHLERLSLVRFSDEEAVAHLRKAVKYANQLKLLDTTDLACPLREDVVDQTVTKKEVLSNAAELIEDYFVTPPGNIPLEESDNLDLTKVNEWDWLAMDKKKRV
;
A
#
# COMPACT_ATOMS: atom_id res chain seq x y z
N MET A 1 24.63 -9.64 1.77
CA MET A 1 24.39 -8.58 2.77
C MET A 1 23.54 -9.21 3.86
N LYS A 2 24.04 -9.36 5.09
CA LYS A 2 23.23 -9.90 6.20
C LYS A 2 22.66 -8.72 6.96
N ILE A 3 21.35 -8.54 6.91
CA ILE A 3 20.65 -7.51 7.66
C ILE A 3 20.48 -8.05 9.08
N ASP A 4 20.85 -7.26 10.08
CA ASP A 4 20.63 -7.61 11.47
C ASP A 4 19.14 -7.47 11.80
N GLU A 5 18.43 -8.60 11.86
CA GLU A 5 17.00 -8.66 12.20
C GLU A 5 16.69 -8.03 13.57
N SER A 6 17.67 -7.92 14.48
CA SER A 6 17.46 -7.34 15.80
C SER A 6 17.43 -5.81 15.81
N ALA A 7 17.98 -5.17 14.77
CA ALA A 7 17.98 -3.72 14.59
C ALA A 7 16.77 -3.20 13.80
N VAL A 8 15.91 -4.11 13.32
CA VAL A 8 14.73 -3.76 12.50
C VAL A 8 13.61 -3.29 13.40
N GLU A 9 13.08 -2.10 13.12
CA GLU A 9 11.91 -1.56 13.79
C GLU A 9 10.69 -2.49 13.60
N GLU A 10 9.99 -2.80 14.68
CA GLU A 10 8.75 -3.58 14.62
C GLU A 10 7.66 -2.80 13.87
N PRO A 11 6.78 -3.48 13.12
CA PRO A 11 5.68 -2.81 12.46
C PRO A 11 4.73 -2.19 13.50
N PRO A 12 4.03 -1.09 13.15
CA PRO A 12 3.06 -0.46 14.05
C PRO A 12 1.94 -1.43 14.43
N LEU A 13 1.15 -1.07 15.44
CA LEU A 13 -0.07 -1.79 15.76
C LEU A 13 -1.07 -1.60 14.62
N PHE A 14 -1.67 -2.71 14.15
CA PHE A 14 -2.68 -2.66 13.12
C PHE A 14 -4.03 -2.53 13.81
N ASP A 15 -4.44 -1.28 14.06
CA ASP A 15 -5.74 -0.94 14.63
C ASP A 15 -6.79 -0.72 13.52
N LYS A 16 -8.06 -0.65 13.93
CA LYS A 16 -9.18 -0.49 12.99
C LYS A 16 -9.08 0.82 12.21
N GLU A 17 -8.61 1.88 12.86
CA GLU A 17 -8.47 3.20 12.26
C GLU A 17 -7.41 3.18 11.14
N LEU A 18 -6.24 2.59 11.39
CA LEU A 18 -5.17 2.43 10.40
C LEU A 18 -5.62 1.58 9.21
N ILE A 19 -6.28 0.45 9.46
CA ILE A 19 -6.76 -0.42 8.38
C ILE A 19 -7.80 0.30 7.53
N THR A 20 -8.80 0.92 8.17
CA THR A 20 -9.82 1.70 7.45
C THR A 20 -9.17 2.84 6.65
N HIS A 21 -8.15 3.48 7.21
CA HIS A 21 -7.42 4.54 6.52
C HIS A 21 -6.67 4.03 5.29
N LEU A 22 -6.00 2.88 5.39
CA LEU A 22 -5.30 2.23 4.29
C LEU A 22 -6.25 1.78 3.18
N GLU A 23 -7.41 1.22 3.53
CA GLU A 23 -8.45 0.86 2.55
C GLU A 23 -8.96 2.09 1.80
N ARG A 24 -9.15 3.21 2.50
CA ARG A 24 -9.59 4.47 1.89
C ARG A 24 -8.54 5.07 0.95
N LEU A 25 -7.26 5.02 1.32
CA LEU A 25 -6.17 5.53 0.48
C LEU A 25 -5.94 4.66 -0.76
N SER A 26 -6.04 3.34 -0.60
CA SER A 26 -5.83 2.40 -1.70
C SER A 26 -7.07 2.21 -2.59
N LEU A 27 -8.25 2.60 -2.10
CA LEU A 27 -9.56 2.27 -2.69
C LEU A 27 -9.81 0.75 -2.80
N VAL A 28 -9.17 -0.04 -1.93
CA VAL A 28 -9.24 -1.51 -1.90
C VAL A 28 -9.62 -1.97 -0.50
N ARG A 29 -10.52 -2.96 -0.40
CA ARG A 29 -10.87 -3.63 0.86
C ARG A 29 -10.00 -4.84 1.11
N PHE A 30 -9.65 -5.09 2.36
CA PHE A 30 -9.03 -6.36 2.74
C PHE A 30 -10.08 -7.47 2.73
N SER A 31 -9.71 -8.64 2.18
CA SER A 31 -10.62 -9.79 2.07
C SER A 31 -10.84 -10.49 3.41
N ASP A 32 -9.78 -10.58 4.21
CA ASP A 32 -9.70 -11.39 5.42
C ASP A 32 -8.55 -10.93 6.33
N GLU A 33 -8.47 -11.51 7.53
CA GLU A 33 -7.40 -11.24 8.50
C GLU A 33 -6.02 -11.72 8.02
N GLU A 34 -5.95 -12.72 7.14
CA GLU A 34 -4.68 -13.24 6.61
C GLU A 34 -4.01 -12.21 5.69
N ALA A 35 -4.80 -11.49 4.87
CA ALA A 35 -4.33 -10.39 4.05
C ALA A 35 -3.71 -9.28 4.89
N VAL A 36 -4.32 -8.96 6.05
CA VAL A 36 -3.80 -7.95 6.98
C VAL A 36 -2.52 -8.44 7.67
N ALA A 37 -2.46 -9.71 8.08
CA ALA A 37 -1.25 -10.30 8.63
C ALA A 37 -0.09 -10.31 7.62
N HIS A 38 -0.39 -10.60 6.35
CA HIS A 38 0.59 -10.55 5.27
C HIS A 38 1.11 -9.13 5.04
N LEU A 39 0.23 -8.12 5.05
CA LEU A 39 0.63 -6.72 4.98
C LEU A 39 1.59 -6.35 6.12
N ARG A 40 1.29 -6.76 7.35
CA ARG A 40 2.16 -6.50 8.51
C ARG A 40 3.55 -7.13 8.34
N LYS A 41 3.61 -8.36 7.84
CA LYS A 41 4.88 -9.04 7.52
C LYS A 41 5.66 -8.31 6.42
N ALA A 42 4.97 -7.81 5.40
CA ALA A 42 5.58 -7.02 4.33
C ALA A 42 6.15 -5.69 4.85
N VAL A 43 5.45 -5.01 5.76
CA VAL A 43 5.95 -3.80 6.43
C VAL A 43 7.21 -4.10 7.25
N LYS A 44 7.21 -5.18 8.03
CA LYS A 44 8.40 -5.63 8.78
C LYS A 44 9.59 -5.91 7.86
N TYR A 45 9.34 -6.54 6.72
CA TYR A 45 10.37 -6.77 5.71
C TYR A 45 10.89 -5.45 5.10
N ALA A 46 10.00 -4.52 4.76
CA ALA A 46 10.37 -3.22 4.21
C ALA A 46 11.16 -2.34 5.21
N ASN A 47 10.89 -2.45 6.52
CA ASN A 47 11.63 -1.72 7.55
C ASN A 47 13.13 -2.03 7.56
N GLN A 48 13.55 -3.17 7.00
CA GLN A 48 14.96 -3.52 6.81
C GLN A 48 15.71 -2.52 5.92
N LEU A 49 15.01 -1.87 4.98
CA LEU A 49 15.59 -0.87 4.08
C LEU A 49 16.00 0.41 4.81
N LYS A 50 15.43 0.70 5.99
CA LYS A 50 15.82 1.86 6.81
C LYS A 50 17.25 1.77 7.34
N LEU A 51 17.83 0.57 7.36
CA LEU A 51 19.21 0.32 7.80
C LEU A 51 20.23 0.56 6.67
N LEU A 52 19.76 0.82 5.45
CA LEU A 52 20.60 1.10 4.29
C LEU A 52 20.82 2.60 4.15
N ASP A 53 22.06 2.98 3.86
CA ASP A 53 22.38 4.35 3.47
C ASP A 53 21.91 4.57 2.02
N THR A 54 21.06 5.57 1.81
CA THR A 54 20.45 5.93 0.51
C THR A 54 20.97 7.26 -0.03
N THR A 55 22.13 7.71 0.45
CA THR A 55 22.78 8.94 -0.06
C THR A 55 23.17 8.81 -1.55
N ASP A 56 23.22 9.97 -2.23
CA ASP A 56 23.70 10.15 -3.60
C ASP A 56 22.83 9.63 -4.77
N LEU A 57 21.50 9.79 -4.68
CA LEU A 57 20.66 9.66 -5.88
C LEU A 57 20.78 10.87 -6.81
N ALA A 58 21.28 10.64 -8.02
CA ALA A 58 21.21 11.63 -9.10
C ALA A 58 19.76 11.85 -9.57
N CYS A 59 19.37 13.10 -9.79
CA CYS A 59 18.07 13.49 -10.34
C CYS A 59 18.28 14.19 -11.70
N PRO A 60 18.39 13.43 -12.80
CA PRO A 60 18.54 14.03 -14.13
C PRO A 60 17.25 14.77 -14.50
N LEU A 61 17.41 15.98 -15.06
CA LEU A 61 16.29 16.76 -15.56
C LEU A 61 16.03 16.44 -17.03
N ARG A 62 14.76 16.44 -17.41
CA ARG A 62 14.35 16.39 -18.81
C ARG A 62 14.55 17.77 -19.46
N GLU A 63 15.04 17.79 -20.69
CA GLU A 63 15.12 19.03 -21.47
C GLU A 63 13.72 19.60 -21.76
N ASP A 64 13.61 20.93 -21.78
CA ASP A 64 12.37 21.64 -22.09
C ASP A 64 12.16 21.72 -23.61
N VAL A 65 11.91 20.57 -24.23
CA VAL A 65 11.67 20.42 -25.67
C VAL A 65 10.26 19.88 -25.89
N VAL A 66 9.58 20.43 -26.90
CA VAL A 66 8.24 20.01 -27.31
C VAL A 66 8.33 18.61 -27.92
N ASP A 67 7.51 17.69 -27.40
CA ASP A 67 7.39 16.33 -27.92
C ASP A 67 6.10 16.17 -28.73
N GLN A 68 6.05 15.16 -29.60
CA GLN A 68 4.86 14.87 -30.39
C GLN A 68 3.77 14.29 -29.48
N THR A 69 2.63 14.99 -29.40
CA THR A 69 1.50 14.56 -28.57
C THR A 69 0.70 13.45 -29.24
N VAL A 70 0.16 12.54 -28.43
CA VAL A 70 -0.84 11.55 -28.87
C VAL A 70 -2.12 12.21 -29.37
N THR A 71 -2.79 11.55 -30.31
CA THR A 71 -4.04 12.05 -30.89
C THR A 71 -5.18 11.91 -29.88
N LYS A 72 -6.17 12.82 -29.91
CA LYS A 72 -7.39 12.72 -29.08
C LYS A 72 -8.03 11.32 -29.12
N LYS A 73 -8.08 10.70 -30.30
CA LYS A 73 -8.62 9.34 -30.47
C LYS A 73 -7.86 8.28 -29.68
N GLU A 74 -6.53 8.41 -29.59
CA GLU A 74 -5.68 7.49 -28.85
C GLU A 74 -5.82 7.70 -27.34
N VAL A 75 -5.96 8.96 -26.90
CA VAL A 75 -6.20 9.30 -25.49
C VAL A 75 -7.52 8.69 -25.00
N LEU A 76 -8.56 8.72 -25.83
CA LEU A 76 -9.91 8.29 -25.46
C LEU A 76 -10.18 6.80 -25.72
N SER A 77 -9.26 6.06 -26.33
CA SER A 77 -9.56 4.71 -26.86
C SER A 77 -9.88 3.66 -25.80
N ASN A 78 -9.39 3.84 -24.57
CA ASN A 78 -9.55 2.90 -23.46
C ASN A 78 -10.60 3.35 -22.43
N ALA A 79 -11.29 4.46 -22.69
CA ALA A 79 -12.34 4.94 -21.80
C ALA A 79 -13.54 3.99 -21.82
N ALA A 80 -14.01 3.58 -20.64
CA ALA A 80 -15.19 2.72 -20.51
C ALA A 80 -16.47 3.47 -20.93
N GLU A 81 -16.55 4.75 -20.59
CA GLU A 81 -17.68 5.62 -20.91
C GLU A 81 -17.17 7.02 -21.25
N LEU A 82 -17.79 7.63 -22.26
CA LEU A 82 -17.49 8.98 -22.72
C LEU A 82 -18.80 9.70 -23.02
N ILE A 83 -18.86 10.98 -22.69
CA ILE A 83 -19.95 11.87 -23.12
C ILE A 83 -19.31 13.07 -23.79
N GLU A 84 -19.67 13.32 -25.06
CA GLU A 84 -19.17 14.46 -25.85
C GLU A 84 -17.63 14.57 -25.87
N ASP A 85 -16.94 13.42 -25.95
CA ASP A 85 -15.47 13.29 -25.88
C ASP A 85 -14.82 13.70 -24.55
N TYR A 86 -15.58 13.70 -23.47
CA TYR A 86 -15.07 13.85 -22.11
C TYR A 86 -15.14 12.53 -21.35
N PHE A 87 -14.14 12.30 -20.49
CA PHE A 87 -14.20 11.25 -19.49
C PHE A 87 -15.31 11.59 -18.50
N VAL A 88 -16.20 10.63 -18.27
CA VAL A 88 -17.27 10.76 -17.28
C VAL A 88 -17.03 9.82 -16.13
N THR A 89 -17.46 10.25 -14.94
CA THR A 89 -17.40 9.46 -13.72
C THR A 89 -18.81 9.23 -13.21
N PRO A 90 -19.10 8.08 -12.60
CA PRO A 90 -20.37 7.86 -11.92
C PRO A 90 -20.67 8.98 -10.91
N PRO A 91 -21.94 9.41 -10.78
CA PRO A 91 -22.33 10.36 -9.75
C PRO A 91 -22.20 9.70 -8.37
N GLY A 92 -21.30 10.21 -7.53
CA GLY A 92 -21.12 9.73 -6.16
C GLY A 92 -19.70 9.34 -5.82
N ASN A 93 -18.81 10.33 -5.65
CA ASN A 93 -17.54 10.15 -4.98
C ASN A 93 -17.76 10.04 -3.46
N ILE A 94 -18.45 8.99 -3.04
CA ILE A 94 -18.80 8.74 -1.65
C ILE A 94 -17.60 8.06 -0.99
N PRO A 95 -17.13 8.54 0.16
CA PRO A 95 -16.08 7.86 0.91
C PRO A 95 -16.46 6.41 1.17
N LEU A 96 -15.48 5.51 1.04
CA LEU A 96 -15.63 4.13 1.49
C LEU A 96 -16.03 4.13 2.98
N GLU A 97 -17.14 3.44 3.30
CA GLU A 97 -17.63 3.30 4.67
C GLU A 97 -16.62 2.58 5.58
N GLU A 98 -16.78 2.63 6.89
CA GLU A 98 -15.92 1.81 7.76
C GLU A 98 -16.20 0.32 7.54
N SER A 99 -15.14 -0.48 7.46
CA SER A 99 -15.24 -1.94 7.38
C SER A 99 -15.24 -2.53 8.80
N ASP A 100 -16.35 -3.15 9.20
CA ASP A 100 -16.51 -3.77 10.53
C ASP A 100 -16.23 -5.29 10.54
N ASN A 101 -15.76 -5.84 9.43
CA ASN A 101 -15.78 -7.29 9.20
C ASN A 101 -14.50 -8.03 9.61
N LEU A 102 -13.45 -7.35 10.12
CA LEU A 102 -12.17 -7.98 10.45
C LEU A 102 -11.91 -8.06 11.96
N ASP A 103 -11.51 -9.24 12.43
CA ASP A 103 -11.04 -9.45 13.79
C ASP A 103 -9.52 -9.20 13.92
N LEU A 104 -9.16 -7.93 14.13
CA LEU A 104 -7.77 -7.47 14.21
C LEU A 104 -7.02 -7.96 15.47
N THR A 105 -7.72 -8.51 16.46
CA THR A 105 -7.06 -9.09 17.64
C THR A 105 -6.21 -10.30 17.25
N LYS A 106 -6.73 -11.16 16.38
CA LYS A 106 -6.04 -12.35 15.86
C LYS A 106 -4.79 -12.01 15.05
N VAL A 107 -4.85 -10.96 14.25
CA VAL A 107 -3.72 -10.50 13.42
C VAL A 107 -2.53 -10.08 14.28
N ASN A 108 -2.82 -9.40 15.40
CA ASN A 108 -1.77 -8.97 16.31
C ASN A 108 -1.19 -10.15 17.12
N GLU A 109 -2.03 -11.12 17.50
CA GLU A 109 -1.65 -12.34 18.23
C GLU A 109 -0.79 -13.32 17.44
N TRP A 110 -0.95 -13.40 16.12
CA TRP A 110 -0.12 -14.28 15.27
C TRP A 110 1.38 -13.99 15.38
N ASP A 111 1.75 -12.73 15.61
CA ASP A 111 3.13 -12.33 15.87
C ASP A 111 3.60 -12.75 17.27
N TRP A 112 2.76 -12.66 18.30
CA TRP A 112 3.12 -13.11 19.65
C TRP A 112 3.36 -14.62 19.71
N LEU A 113 2.52 -15.41 19.04
CA LEU A 113 2.68 -16.86 18.91
C LEU A 113 3.95 -17.23 18.13
N ALA A 114 4.29 -16.46 17.08
CA ALA A 114 5.53 -16.65 16.32
C ALA A 114 6.77 -16.27 17.15
N MET A 115 6.71 -15.17 17.91
CA MET A 115 7.77 -14.71 18.81
C MET A 115 8.01 -15.67 20.00
N ASP A 116 6.94 -16.22 20.59
CA ASP A 116 7.03 -17.16 21.72
C ASP A 116 7.59 -18.53 21.30
N LYS A 117 7.31 -18.97 20.06
CA LYS A 117 7.97 -20.14 19.47
C LYS A 117 9.46 -19.92 19.23
N LYS A 118 9.89 -18.70 18.85
CA LYS A 118 11.31 -18.37 18.61
C LYS A 118 12.13 -18.27 19.92
N LYS A 119 11.47 -18.03 21.08
CA LYS A 119 12.12 -18.04 22.41
C LYS A 119 12.28 -19.43 23.04
N ARG A 120 11.57 -20.44 22.53
CA ARG A 120 11.55 -21.82 23.07
C ARG A 120 12.47 -22.79 22.30
N VAL A 121 13.42 -22.27 21.51
CA VAL A 121 14.43 -23.05 20.77
C VAL A 121 15.82 -22.53 21.13
#